data_AF-A0A5B0LMJ7-F1
#
_entry.id   AF-A0A5B0LMJ7-F1
#
_cell.length_a   1.000
_cell.length_b   1.000
_cell.length_c   1.000
_cell.angle_alpha   90.00
_cell.angle_beta   90.00
_cell.angle_gamma   90.00
#
_symmetry.space_group_name_H-M   'P 1'
#
loop_
_entity.id
_entity.type
_entity.pdbx_description
1 polymer ?
#
loop_
_entity_poly.entity_id
_entity_poly.type
_entity_poly.pdbx_seq_one_letter_code
_entity_poly.pdbx_strand_id
1 'polypeptide(L)'
;MSHHSTPFSILRTVEEVREWRNHLPDPSSIGFVPTMGALHEGHLQLVRHSLSTQQNTIVSIFLNPAQFGPTEDLSSYPSTLESNLKQLSGRPLM
;
A
#
# COMPACT_ATOMS: atom_id res chain seq x y z
N MET A 1 25.55 -3.06 5.39
CA MET A 1 24.39 -2.51 4.67
C MET A 1 23.19 -3.35 5.08
N SER A 2 22.37 -2.82 6.00
CA SER A 2 21.35 -3.60 6.70
C SER A 2 20.16 -3.86 5.77
N HIS A 3 20.05 -5.09 5.27
CA HIS A 3 18.84 -5.58 4.59
C HIS A 3 17.69 -5.55 5.60
N HIS A 4 16.92 -4.46 5.63
CA HIS A 4 15.65 -4.42 6.35
C HIS A 4 14.63 -5.15 5.47
N SER A 5 14.55 -6.47 5.61
CA SER A 5 13.50 -7.26 4.98
C SER A 5 12.15 -6.80 5.55
N THR A 6 11.32 -6.17 4.72
CA THR A 6 9.93 -5.86 5.09
C THR A 6 9.16 -7.17 5.30
N PRO A 7 8.18 -7.22 6.22
CA PRO A 7 7.36 -8.42 6.43
C PRO A 7 6.37 -8.70 5.29
N PHE A 8 6.43 -7.91 4.22
CA PHE A 8 5.59 -7.99 3.03
C PHE A 8 6.43 -7.75 1.77
N SER A 9 5.91 -8.23 0.64
CA SER A 9 6.48 -7.99 -0.69
C SER A 9 6.16 -6.58 -1.19
N ILE A 10 7.10 -5.97 -1.91
CA ILE A 10 6.88 -4.68 -2.59
C ILE A 10 6.79 -4.95 -4.08
N LEU A 11 5.64 -4.63 -4.68
CA LEU A 11 5.37 -4.76 -6.11
C LEU A 11 5.31 -3.33 -6.69
N ARG A 12 6.09 -3.07 -7.74
CA ARG A 12 6.27 -1.77 -8.38
C ARG A 12 5.59 -1.67 -9.74
N THR A 13 5.33 -2.80 -10.38
CA THR A 13 4.71 -2.83 -11.72
C THR A 13 3.34 -3.51 -11.69
N VAL A 14 2.54 -3.22 -12.71
CA VAL A 14 1.25 -3.88 -12.90
C VAL A 14 1.46 -5.37 -13.18
N GLU A 15 2.54 -5.71 -13.89
CA GLU A 15 2.96 -7.06 -14.20
C GLU A 15 3.24 -7.86 -12.92
N GLU A 16 4.03 -7.30 -12.00
CA GLU A 16 4.32 -7.94 -10.70
C GLU A 16 3.05 -8.19 -9.87
N VAL A 17 2.10 -7.24 -9.88
CA VAL A 17 0.80 -7.42 -9.22
C VAL A 17 -0.03 -8.52 -9.88
N ARG A 18 -0.06 -8.56 -11.22
CA ARG A 18 -0.76 -9.60 -11.98
C ARG A 18 -0.16 -10.98 -11.73
N GLU A 19 1.16 -11.09 -11.74
CA GLU A 19 1.89 -12.32 -11.42
C GLU A 19 1.57 -12.77 -10.00
N TRP A 20 1.74 -11.90 -9.00
CA TRP A 20 1.39 -12.23 -7.60
C TRP A 20 -0.05 -12.74 -7.48
N ARG A 21 -1.02 -12.05 -8.09
CA ARG A 21 -2.43 -12.43 -8.05
C ARG A 21 -2.69 -13.80 -8.69
N ASN A 22 -2.02 -14.10 -9.80
CA ASN A 22 -2.18 -15.37 -10.52
C ASN A 22 -1.62 -16.57 -9.73
N HIS A 23 -0.73 -16.34 -8.76
CA HIS A 23 -0.19 -17.39 -7.88
C HIS A 23 -1.05 -17.62 -6.63
N LEU A 24 -2.12 -16.84 -6.40
CA LEU A 24 -2.99 -17.04 -5.24
C LEU A 24 -3.90 -18.26 -5.46
N PRO A 25 -4.07 -19.13 -4.44
CA PRO A 25 -5.00 -20.25 -4.50
C PRO A 25 -6.46 -19.80 -4.68
N ASP A 26 -6.82 -18.65 -4.11
CA ASP A 26 -8.12 -18.00 -4.26
C ASP A 26 -7.92 -16.49 -4.54
N PRO A 27 -8.01 -16.08 -5.81
CA PRO A 27 -7.84 -14.68 -6.20
C PRO A 27 -9.04 -13.79 -5.84
N SER A 28 -10.13 -14.36 -5.32
CA SER A 28 -11.33 -13.59 -4.91
C SER A 28 -11.22 -13.02 -3.48
N SER A 29 -10.31 -13.54 -2.66
CA SER A 29 -10.12 -13.12 -1.26
C SER A 29 -8.96 -12.11 -1.11
N ILE A 30 -9.10 -10.96 -1.78
CA ILE A 30 -8.11 -9.86 -1.74
C ILE A 30 -8.77 -8.58 -1.27
N GLY A 31 -8.32 -8.06 -0.13
CA GLY A 31 -8.65 -6.73 0.32
C GLY A 31 -7.74 -5.71 -0.34
N PHE A 32 -8.31 -4.55 -0.72
CA PHE A 32 -7.55 -3.52 -1.42
C PHE A 32 -7.73 -2.17 -0.73
N VAL A 33 -6.61 -1.56 -0.35
CA VAL A 33 -6.55 -0.22 0.28
C VAL A 33 -5.78 0.72 -0.66
N PRO A 34 -6.48 1.49 -1.52
CA PRO A 34 -5.83 2.45 -2.39
C PRO A 34 -5.42 3.70 -1.61
N THR A 35 -4.17 4.15 -1.77
CA THR A 35 -3.66 5.37 -1.15
C THR A 35 -2.76 6.15 -2.11
N MET A 36 -2.58 7.44 -1.84
CA MET A 36 -1.58 8.27 -2.51
C MET A 36 -0.28 8.41 -1.70
N GLY A 37 -0.09 7.61 -0.65
CA GLY A 37 0.98 7.79 0.34
C GLY A 37 0.58 8.75 1.46
N ALA A 38 1.56 9.39 2.10
CA ALA A 38 1.38 10.21 3.31
C ALA A 38 0.47 9.52 4.35
N LEU A 39 0.81 8.27 4.70
CA LEU A 39 -0.04 7.45 5.55
C LEU A 39 -0.20 8.05 6.94
N HIS A 40 -1.40 7.88 7.48
CA HIS A 40 -1.81 8.32 8.81
C HIS A 40 -2.74 7.25 9.41
N GLU A 41 -3.13 7.41 10.67
CA GLU A 41 -3.86 6.38 11.42
C GLU A 41 -5.16 5.92 10.72
N GLY A 42 -5.93 6.83 10.10
CA GLY A 42 -7.08 6.44 9.27
C GLY A 42 -6.76 5.44 8.16
N HIS A 43 -5.64 5.60 7.44
CA HIS A 43 -5.19 4.61 6.45
C HIS A 43 -4.82 3.28 7.12
N LEU A 44 -4.12 3.34 8.25
CA LEU A 44 -3.70 2.14 8.99
C LEU A 44 -4.91 1.35 9.52
N GLN A 45 -6.00 2.01 9.90
CA GLN A 45 -7.25 1.34 10.29
C GLN A 45 -7.87 0.55 9.13
N LEU A 46 -7.86 1.10 7.91
CA LEU A 46 -8.31 0.37 6.72
C LEU A 46 -7.44 -0.85 6.43
N VAL A 47 -6.12 -0.71 6.59
CA VAL A 47 -5.18 -1.84 6.45
C VAL A 47 -5.44 -2.91 7.51
N ARG A 48 -5.59 -2.54 8.79
CA ARG A 48 -5.89 -3.47 9.88
C ARG A 48 -7.23 -4.19 9.65
N HIS A 49 -8.26 -3.44 9.24
CA HIS A 49 -9.55 -4.03 8.88
C HIS A 49 -9.39 -5.06 7.75
N SER A 50 -8.71 -4.68 6.66
CA SER A 50 -8.46 -5.58 5.53
C SER A 50 -7.72 -6.85 5.92
N LEU A 51 -6.70 -6.74 6.77
CA LEU A 51 -5.96 -7.89 7.29
C LEU A 51 -6.80 -8.79 8.21
N SER A 52 -7.83 -8.25 8.88
CA SER A 52 -8.71 -9.01 9.76
C SER A 52 -9.83 -9.75 9.03
N THR A 53 -10.19 -9.31 7.82
CA THR A 53 -11.35 -9.81 7.09
C THR A 53 -11.00 -10.52 5.77
N GLN A 54 -9.81 -10.29 5.20
CA GLN A 54 -9.35 -10.92 3.96
C GLN A 54 -8.11 -11.79 4.15
N GLN A 55 -7.98 -12.84 3.34
CA GLN A 55 -6.80 -13.70 3.35
C GLN A 55 -5.56 -12.98 2.81
N ASN A 56 -5.75 -12.13 1.80
CA ASN A 56 -4.69 -11.32 1.20
C ASN A 56 -5.06 -9.84 1.27
N THR A 57 -4.08 -8.96 1.44
CA THR A 57 -4.27 -7.50 1.42
C THR A 57 -3.25 -6.86 0.49
N ILE A 58 -3.72 -6.00 -0.41
CA ILE A 58 -2.89 -5.08 -1.19
C ILE A 58 -3.12 -3.66 -0.68
N VAL A 59 -2.03 -2.92 -0.49
CA VAL A 59 -2.04 -1.46 -0.31
C VAL A 59 -1.35 -0.84 -1.52
N SER A 60 -2.01 0.05 -2.25
CA SER A 60 -1.32 0.84 -3.28
C SER A 60 -0.86 2.18 -2.69
N ILE A 61 0.34 2.60 -3.10
CA ILE A 61 0.85 3.96 -2.88
C ILE A 61 1.11 4.52 -4.27
N PHE A 62 0.15 5.27 -4.80
CA PHE A 62 0.25 5.86 -6.12
C PHE A 62 -0.31 7.28 -6.10
N LEU A 63 0.58 8.25 -6.27
CA LEU A 63 0.20 9.64 -6.46
C LEU A 63 -0.25 9.81 -7.91
N ASN A 64 -1.56 9.92 -8.14
CA ASN A 64 -2.14 10.01 -9.47
C ASN A 64 -2.21 11.48 -9.93
N PRO A 65 -1.39 11.92 -10.91
CA PRO A 65 -1.38 13.32 -11.35
C PRO A 65 -2.73 13.80 -11.89
N ALA A 66 -3.53 12.90 -12.45
CA ALA A 66 -4.84 13.24 -13.02
C ALA A 66 -5.88 13.63 -11.94
N GLN A 67 -5.60 13.40 -10.66
CA GLN A 67 -6.46 13.80 -9.54
C GLN A 67 -6.20 15.24 -9.09
N PHE A 68 -5.20 15.92 -9.64
CA PHE A 68 -4.83 17.29 -9.30
C PHE A 68 -5.36 18.26 -10.35
N GLY A 69 -6.07 19.29 -9.91
CA GLY A 69 -6.53 20.38 -10.75
C GLY A 69 -5.38 21.28 -11.25
N PRO A 70 -5.62 22.17 -12.23
CA PRO A 70 -4.59 23.02 -12.83
C PRO A 70 -3.89 23.96 -11.83
N THR A 71 -4.55 24.27 -10.71
CA THR A 71 -4.05 25.15 -9.65
C THR A 71 -3.59 24.38 -8.41
N GLU A 72 -3.74 23.06 -8.39
CA GLU A 72 -3.32 22.23 -7.26
C GLU A 72 -1.88 21.79 -7.46
N ASP A 73 -1.04 22.04 -6.45
CA ASP A 73 0.39 21.78 -6.55
C ASP A 73 0.73 20.33 -6.21
N LEU A 74 0.86 19.52 -7.25
CA LEU A 74 1.38 18.15 -7.17
C LEU A 74 2.80 18.10 -6.56
N SER A 75 3.62 19.14 -6.78
CA SER A 75 5.03 19.15 -6.36
C SER A 75 5.21 19.33 -4.84
N SER A 76 4.22 19.92 -4.18
CA SER A 76 4.16 20.02 -2.72
C SER A 76 3.66 18.73 -2.04
N TYR A 77 3.24 17.72 -2.80
CA TYR A 77 2.73 16.48 -2.21
C TYR A 77 3.85 15.71 -1.48
N PRO A 78 3.65 15.24 -0.23
CA PRO A 78 4.73 14.66 0.57
C PRO A 78 5.37 13.39 -0.04
N SER A 79 6.68 13.45 -0.30
CA SER A 79 7.49 12.26 -0.63
C SER A 79 7.72 11.42 0.64
N THR A 80 6.96 10.33 0.77
CA THR A 80 6.80 9.63 2.06
C THR A 80 7.02 8.13 1.99
N LEU A 81 7.55 7.60 0.89
CA LEU A 81 7.63 6.14 0.66
C LEU A 81 8.31 5.38 1.81
N GLU A 82 9.47 5.83 2.29
CA GLU A 82 10.19 5.16 3.39
C GLU A 82 9.38 5.16 4.70
N SER A 83 8.80 6.30 5.06
CA SER A 83 7.93 6.43 6.23
C SER A 83 6.70 5.53 6.12
N ASN A 84 6.07 5.49 4.94
CA ASN A 84 4.90 4.65 4.68
C ASN A 84 5.25 3.16 4.84
N LEU A 85 6.38 2.72 4.28
CA LEU A 85 6.86 1.33 4.42
C LEU A 85 7.13 0.98 5.89
N LYS A 86 7.71 1.90 6.66
CA LYS A 86 7.94 1.72 8.10
C LYS A 86 6.62 1.61 8.88
N GLN A 87 5.64 2.47 8.58
CA GLN A 87 4.31 2.41 9.20
C GLN A 87 3.61 1.08 8.90
N LEU A 88 3.65 0.61 7.65
CA LEU A 88 3.07 -0.67 7.23
C LEU A 88 3.81 -1.89 7.79
N SER A 89 5.10 -1.75 8.12
CA SER A 89 5.90 -2.81 8.76
C SER A 89 5.63 -2.92 10.26
N GLY A 90 4.96 -1.93 10.86
CA GLY A 90 4.52 -1.99 12.24
C GLY A 90 3.55 -3.15 12.44
N ARG A 91 3.85 -4.02 13.40
CA ARG A 91 2.96 -5.14 13.74
C ARG A 91 1.56 -4.58 14.06
N PRO A 92 0.49 -5.03 13.38
CA PRO A 92 -0.85 -4.69 13.79
C PRO A 92 -1.05 -5.24 15.20
N LEU A 93 -1.38 -4.36 16.14
CA LEU A 93 -1.84 -4.76 17.47
C LEU A 93 -3.08 -5.63 17.24
N MET A 94 -2.95 -6.92 17.55
CA MET A 94 -4.06 -7.86 17.64
C MET A 94 -5.03 -7.42 18.72
#